data_AF-A0A961HBL4-F1
#
_entry.id   AF-A0A961HBL4-F1
#
_cell.length_a   1.000
_cell.length_b   1.000
_cell.length_c   1.000
_cell.angle_alpha   90.00
_cell.angle_beta   90.00
_cell.angle_gamma   90.00
#
_symmetry.space_group_name_H-M   'P 1'
#
loop_
_entity.id
_entity.type
_entity.pdbx_description
1 polymer ?
#
loop_
_entity_poly.entity_id
_entity_poly.type
_entity_poly.pdbx_seq_one_letter_code
_entity_poly.pdbx_strand_id
1 'polypeptide(L)'
;MSTTVVVMLSVLWPLIGLVSGLLMARRGYDPLWVLLALPLGPLFIPIALERIRRRPGVAEFGQTGEPPGRTGAGTRVLVGLDGSEQSGRALETVLALFGTHCALIVLAEVVPFDATESVRRDVIDAASDRLATVAAGVSIAGAVHTEVLTGPPGPALRRFAESQDMDVLVVGRRGKGRSGRMMGSVSADVVERSQIPVLVIEPPADRPDRAADRT
;
A
#
# COMPACT_ATOMS: atom_id res chain seq x y z
N MET A 1 -45.74 -5.09 22.07
CA MET A 1 -44.74 -4.43 21.21
C MET A 1 -45.46 -3.87 19.99
N SER A 2 -45.34 -2.57 19.67
CA SER A 2 -46.06 -2.01 18.50
C SER A 2 -45.41 -2.49 17.20
N THR A 3 -46.22 -2.71 16.16
CA THR A 3 -45.75 -3.12 14.82
C THR A 3 -44.69 -2.17 14.27
N THR A 4 -44.79 -0.88 14.60
CA THR A 4 -43.80 0.16 14.29
C THR A 4 -42.42 -0.16 14.88
N VAL A 5 -42.35 -0.65 16.12
CA VAL A 5 -41.09 -1.01 16.77
C VAL A 5 -40.45 -2.23 16.09
N VAL A 6 -41.25 -3.21 15.67
CA VAL A 6 -40.76 -4.41 14.96
C VAL A 6 -40.19 -4.04 13.60
N VAL A 7 -40.89 -3.20 12.84
CA VAL A 7 -40.42 -2.72 11.52
C VAL A 7 -39.16 -1.86 11.66
N MET A 8 -39.09 -1.00 12.69
CA MET A 8 -37.91 -0.18 12.92
C MET A 8 -36.69 -1.04 13.26
N LEU A 9 -36.85 -2.08 14.08
CA LEU A 9 -35.78 -3.02 14.42
C LEU A 9 -35.31 -3.83 13.20
N SER A 10 -36.23 -4.34 12.37
CA SER A 10 -35.86 -5.15 11.20
C SER A 10 -35.15 -4.36 10.11
N VAL A 11 -35.35 -3.04 10.03
CA VAL A 11 -34.63 -2.15 9.10
C VAL A 11 -33.33 -1.63 9.72
N LEU A 12 -33.38 -1.15 10.97
CA LEU A 12 -32.24 -0.53 11.63
C LEU A 12 -31.13 -1.54 11.92
N TRP A 13 -31.48 -2.79 12.24
CA TRP A 13 -30.51 -3.85 12.54
C TRP A 13 -29.53 -4.13 11.39
N PRO A 14 -29.96 -4.52 10.17
CA PRO A 14 -29.05 -4.75 9.06
C PRO A 14 -28.41 -3.44 8.56
N LEU A 15 -29.08 -2.29 8.71
CA LEU A 15 -28.51 -0.99 8.33
C LEU A 15 -27.26 -0.66 9.16
N ILE A 16 -27.32 -0.88 10.48
CA ILE A 16 -26.15 -0.70 11.37
C ILE A 16 -25.02 -1.64 10.93
N GLY A 17 -25.33 -2.92 10.69
CA GLY A 17 -24.37 -3.91 10.19
C GLY A 17 -23.72 -3.48 8.87
N LEU A 18 -24.53 -3.05 7.91
CA LEU A 18 -24.08 -2.58 6.59
C LEU A 18 -23.14 -1.37 6.72
N VAL A 19 -23.49 -0.38 7.54
CA VAL A 19 -22.67 0.82 7.75
C VAL A 19 -21.34 0.45 8.41
N SER A 20 -21.35 -0.39 9.46
CA SER A 20 -20.12 -0.84 10.12
C SER A 20 -19.22 -1.66 9.18
N GLY A 21 -19.81 -2.56 8.38
CA GLY A 21 -19.09 -3.33 7.37
C GLY A 21 -18.46 -2.44 6.30
N LEU A 22 -19.23 -1.51 5.73
CA LEU A 22 -18.74 -0.55 4.73
C LEU A 22 -17.62 0.34 5.28
N LEU A 23 -17.71 0.76 6.54
CA LEU A 23 -16.65 1.53 7.20
C LEU A 23 -15.36 0.71 7.36
N MET A 24 -15.46 -0.58 7.68
CA MET A 24 -14.30 -1.48 7.70
C MET A 24 -13.72 -1.67 6.29
N ALA A 25 -14.54 -1.94 5.28
CA ALA A 25 -14.06 -2.07 3.90
C ALA A 25 -13.34 -0.79 3.41
N ARG A 26 -13.89 0.39 3.73
CA ARG A 26 -13.25 1.69 3.43
C ARG A 26 -11.92 1.91 4.17
N ARG A 27 -11.68 1.20 5.27
CA ARG A 27 -10.42 1.23 6.02
C ARG A 27 -9.43 0.15 5.60
N GLY A 28 -9.75 -0.61 4.54
CA GLY A 28 -8.85 -1.62 3.96
C GLY A 28 -8.98 -3.01 4.58
N TYR A 29 -10.05 -3.27 5.34
CA TYR A 29 -10.40 -4.63 5.75
C TYR A 29 -11.05 -5.39 4.60
N ASP A 30 -10.98 -6.73 4.62
CA ASP A 30 -11.56 -7.61 3.62
C ASP A 30 -13.07 -7.30 3.43
N PRO A 31 -13.56 -7.06 2.19
CA PRO A 31 -14.97 -6.86 1.91
C PRO A 31 -15.91 -7.96 2.44
N LEU A 32 -15.40 -9.18 2.68
CA LEU A 32 -16.16 -10.29 3.27
C LEU A 32 -16.71 -9.93 4.67
N TRP A 33 -16.07 -9.00 5.40
CA TRP A 33 -16.61 -8.47 6.66
C TRP A 33 -17.97 -7.79 6.52
N VAL A 34 -18.31 -7.23 5.35
CA VAL A 34 -19.63 -6.64 5.12
C VAL A 34 -20.72 -7.72 5.11
N LEU A 35 -20.41 -8.89 4.56
CA LEU A 35 -21.33 -10.04 4.53
C LEU A 35 -21.57 -10.59 5.93
N LEU A 36 -20.52 -10.61 6.77
CA LEU A 36 -20.62 -10.99 8.18
C LEU A 36 -21.35 -9.94 9.03
N ALA A 37 -21.16 -8.65 8.74
CA ALA A 37 -21.76 -7.56 9.50
C ALA A 37 -23.28 -7.44 9.31
N LEU A 38 -23.79 -7.74 8.12
CA LEU A 38 -25.21 -7.61 7.78
C LEU A 38 -26.15 -8.43 8.70
N PRO A 39 -25.94 -9.73 8.94
CA PRO A 39 -26.78 -10.49 9.87
C PRO A 39 -26.50 -10.15 11.34
N LEU A 40 -25.26 -9.79 11.70
CA LEU A 40 -24.91 -9.47 13.09
C LEU A 40 -25.44 -8.10 13.55
N GLY A 41 -25.63 -7.15 12.62
CA GLY A 41 -26.15 -5.81 12.91
C GLY A 41 -25.34 -5.10 14.01
N PRO A 42 -25.96 -4.57 15.08
CA PRO A 42 -25.26 -3.90 16.17
C PRO A 42 -24.34 -4.82 16.99
N LEU A 43 -24.53 -6.15 16.97
CA LEU A 43 -23.62 -7.09 17.63
C LEU A 43 -22.26 -7.19 16.91
N PHE A 44 -22.15 -6.68 15.69
CA PHE A 44 -20.88 -6.57 14.98
C PHE A 44 -20.02 -5.43 15.52
N ILE A 45 -20.61 -4.43 16.19
CA ILE A 45 -19.89 -3.22 16.64
C ILE A 45 -18.71 -3.54 17.57
N PRO A 46 -18.82 -4.42 18.59
CA PRO A 46 -17.67 -4.77 19.43
C PRO A 46 -16.54 -5.41 18.63
N ILE A 47 -16.86 -6.31 17.68
CA ILE A 47 -15.87 -6.97 16.81
C ILE A 47 -15.20 -5.95 15.89
N ALA A 48 -16.00 -5.06 15.28
CA ALA A 48 -15.51 -3.97 14.45
C ALA A 48 -14.64 -3.01 15.25
N LEU A 49 -15.06 -2.62 16.46
CA LEU A 49 -14.30 -1.74 17.35
C LEU A 49 -13.02 -2.39 17.84
N GLU A 50 -13.02 -3.67 18.20
CA GLU A 50 -11.84 -4.44 18.57
C GLU A 50 -10.83 -4.46 17.42
N ARG A 51 -11.30 -4.76 16.20
CA ARG A 51 -10.46 -4.77 15.00
C ARG A 51 -9.95 -3.38 14.61
N ILE A 52 -10.78 -2.34 14.75
CA ILE A 52 -10.40 -0.94 14.46
C ILE A 52 -9.45 -0.37 15.53
N ARG A 53 -9.63 -0.76 16.80
CA ARG A 53 -8.81 -0.30 17.96
C ARG A 53 -7.49 -1.02 18.06
N ARG A 54 -7.39 -2.27 17.58
CA ARG A 54 -6.11 -2.81 17.10
C ARG A 54 -5.68 -1.86 16.00
N ARG A 55 -4.98 -0.80 16.41
CA ARG A 55 -4.42 0.21 15.50
C ARG A 55 -3.88 -0.59 14.32
N PRO A 56 -4.22 -0.23 13.06
CA PRO A 56 -3.53 -0.82 11.92
C PRO A 56 -2.06 -0.63 12.26
N GLY A 57 -1.44 -1.76 12.62
CA GLY A 57 -0.12 -1.77 13.21
C GLY A 57 0.71 -0.99 12.24
N VAL A 58 1.35 0.06 12.75
CA VAL A 58 2.59 0.55 12.16
C VAL A 58 3.29 -0.66 11.60
N ALA A 59 3.57 -0.64 10.30
CA ALA A 59 4.25 -1.68 9.55
C ALA A 59 4.96 -2.63 10.51
N GLU A 60 4.40 -3.82 10.76
CA GLU A 60 5.17 -4.82 11.48
C GLU A 60 6.39 -5.03 10.62
N PHE A 61 7.48 -4.41 11.05
CA PHE A 61 8.66 -4.29 10.21
C PHE A 61 9.09 -5.70 9.82
N GLY A 62 9.33 -5.88 8.53
CA GLY A 62 9.83 -7.12 7.98
C GLY A 62 11.13 -7.52 8.67
N GLN A 63 11.51 -8.78 8.49
CA GLN A 63 12.64 -9.41 9.20
C GLN A 63 14.00 -8.72 9.00
N THR A 64 14.12 -7.75 8.09
CA THR A 64 15.35 -7.02 7.76
C THR A 64 15.79 -6.02 8.83
N GLY A 65 14.98 -5.77 9.87
CA GLY A 65 15.29 -4.80 10.92
C GLY A 65 15.13 -3.36 10.44
N GLU A 66 15.16 -2.42 11.38
CA GLU A 66 14.91 -1.01 11.09
C GLU A 66 15.97 -0.44 10.13
N PRO A 67 15.58 0.35 9.11
CA PRO A 67 16.53 0.97 8.20
C PRO A 67 17.62 1.74 8.97
N PRO A 68 18.86 1.77 8.46
CA PRO A 68 19.94 2.49 9.10
C PRO A 68 19.53 3.96 9.26
N GLY A 69 19.70 4.48 10.48
CA GLY A 69 19.43 5.89 10.79
C GLY A 69 20.20 6.81 9.87
N ARG A 70 19.68 8.03 9.66
CA ARG A 70 20.22 8.98 8.68
C ARG A 70 21.68 9.34 8.96
N THR A 71 22.60 8.72 8.23
CA THR A 71 24.05 8.93 8.30
C THR A 71 24.54 9.64 7.03
N GLY A 72 24.27 10.94 6.91
CA GLY A 72 24.79 11.79 5.83
C GLY A 72 23.74 12.61 5.08
N ALA A 73 24.16 13.23 3.98
CA ALA A 73 23.36 14.16 3.18
C ALA A 73 22.72 13.53 1.93
N GLY A 74 22.92 12.23 1.67
CA GLY A 74 22.37 11.58 0.48
C GLY A 74 20.87 11.30 0.61
N THR A 75 20.21 11.24 -0.54
CA THR A 75 18.75 11.06 -0.62
C THR A 75 18.35 9.66 -0.16
N ARG A 76 17.27 9.59 0.63
CA ARG A 76 16.64 8.34 1.08
C ARG A 76 15.33 8.17 0.35
N VAL A 77 15.24 7.12 -0.47
CA VAL A 77 14.11 6.90 -1.37
C VAL A 77 13.37 5.64 -0.96
N LEU A 78 12.05 5.77 -0.78
CA LEU A 78 11.15 4.63 -0.57
C LEU A 78 10.49 4.29 -1.89
N VAL A 79 10.55 3.02 -2.30
CA VAL A 79 9.92 2.52 -3.53
C VAL A 79 8.86 1.48 -3.16
N GLY A 80 7.59 1.81 -3.44
CA GLY A 80 6.48 0.88 -3.26
C GLY A 80 6.40 -0.13 -4.40
N LEU A 81 6.54 -1.41 -4.06
CA LEU A 81 6.41 -2.55 -4.97
C LEU A 81 5.16 -3.36 -4.65
N ASP A 82 4.50 -3.86 -5.69
CA ASP A 82 3.32 -4.73 -5.59
C ASP A 82 3.47 -6.02 -6.41
N GLY A 83 4.71 -6.34 -6.81
CA GLY A 83 5.05 -7.46 -7.69
C GLY A 83 4.65 -7.27 -9.16
N SER A 84 4.03 -6.14 -9.51
CA SER A 84 3.65 -5.86 -10.90
C SER A 84 4.85 -5.40 -11.75
N GLU A 85 4.80 -5.63 -13.06
CA GLU A 85 5.80 -5.08 -13.99
C GLU A 85 5.91 -3.55 -13.89
N GLN A 86 4.81 -2.85 -13.62
CA GLN A 86 4.83 -1.39 -13.53
C GLN A 86 5.61 -0.92 -12.30
N SER A 87 5.52 -1.64 -11.18
CA SER A 87 6.33 -1.37 -10.00
C SER A 87 7.81 -1.66 -10.23
N GLY A 88 8.13 -2.72 -10.98
CA GLY A 88 9.51 -3.02 -11.42
C GLY A 88 10.11 -1.92 -12.32
N ARG A 89 9.36 -1.45 -13.33
CA ARG A 89 9.80 -0.33 -14.18
C ARG A 89 9.95 0.98 -13.41
N ALA A 90 9.12 1.19 -12.38
CA ALA A 90 9.26 2.33 -11.48
C ALA A 90 10.61 2.27 -10.76
N LEU A 91 11.00 1.09 -10.25
CA LEU A 91 12.33 0.90 -9.64
C LEU A 91 13.46 1.20 -10.63
N GLU A 92 13.43 0.66 -11.86
CA GLU A 92 14.45 0.95 -12.87
C GLU A 92 14.63 2.45 -13.12
N THR A 93 13.52 3.18 -13.19
CA THR A 93 13.53 4.64 -13.37
C THR A 93 14.11 5.35 -12.14
N VAL A 94 13.84 4.88 -10.92
CA VAL A 94 14.47 5.39 -9.70
C VAL A 94 15.97 5.19 -9.71
N LEU A 95 16.44 4.01 -10.14
CA LEU A 95 17.88 3.73 -10.23
C LEU A 95 18.55 4.65 -11.26
N ALA A 96 17.90 4.93 -12.38
CA ALA A 96 18.40 5.87 -13.37
C ALA A 96 18.43 7.33 -12.87
N LEU A 97 17.45 7.74 -12.07
CA LEU A 97 17.34 9.12 -11.57
C LEU A 97 18.21 9.40 -10.34
N PHE A 98 18.30 8.43 -9.43
CA PHE A 98 18.89 8.64 -8.11
C PHE A 98 20.09 7.74 -7.80
N GLY A 99 20.43 6.76 -8.64
CA GLY A 99 21.44 5.74 -8.34
C GLY A 99 22.82 6.28 -7.92
N THR A 100 23.21 7.46 -8.41
CA THR A 100 24.49 8.13 -8.08
C THR A 100 24.45 9.00 -6.82
N HIS A 101 23.26 9.38 -6.35
CA HIS A 101 23.07 10.33 -5.25
C HIS A 101 22.24 9.77 -4.07
N CYS A 102 21.74 8.54 -4.20
CA CYS A 102 21.03 7.85 -3.13
C CYS A 102 21.99 7.34 -2.07
N ALA A 103 21.75 7.75 -0.82
CA ALA A 103 22.37 7.09 0.33
C ALA A 103 21.63 5.80 0.71
N LEU A 104 20.31 5.76 0.50
CA LEU A 104 19.47 4.64 0.86
C LEU A 104 18.30 4.49 -0.12
N ILE A 105 18.07 3.26 -0.57
CA ILE A 105 16.82 2.87 -1.22
C ILE A 105 16.14 1.80 -0.37
N VAL A 106 14.90 2.03 0.02
CA VAL A 106 14.05 1.03 0.67
C VAL A 106 13.02 0.53 -0.32
N LEU A 107 13.02 -0.78 -0.60
CA LEU A 107 12.02 -1.45 -1.41
C LEU A 107 10.93 -2.00 -0.48
N ALA A 108 9.72 -1.48 -0.59
CA ALA A 108 8.62 -1.83 0.30
C ALA A 108 7.47 -2.52 -0.42
N GLU A 109 7.08 -3.72 0.03
CA GLU A 109 5.85 -4.39 -0.42
C GLU A 109 4.80 -4.33 0.71
N VAL A 110 3.54 -4.01 0.38
CA VAL A 110 2.47 -3.96 1.39
C VAL A 110 1.56 -5.17 1.27
N VAL A 111 1.47 -5.96 2.33
CA VAL A 111 0.61 -7.14 2.42
C VAL A 111 -0.67 -6.87 3.22
N PRO A 112 -1.79 -7.56 2.90
CA PRO A 112 -3.04 -7.41 3.64
C PRO A 112 -2.91 -7.87 5.11
N PHE A 113 -3.49 -7.12 6.04
CA PHE A 113 -3.47 -7.43 7.48
C PHE A 113 -4.48 -8.53 7.89
N ASP A 114 -5.48 -8.81 7.06
CA ASP A 114 -6.69 -9.56 7.47
C ASP A 114 -6.59 -11.09 7.39
N ALA A 115 -5.40 -11.64 7.22
CA ALA A 115 -5.15 -13.08 7.17
C ALA A 115 -5.05 -13.72 8.57
N THR A 116 -5.27 -15.04 8.66
CA THR A 116 -4.90 -15.82 9.85
C THR A 116 -3.39 -15.78 10.07
N GLU A 117 -2.92 -16.03 11.30
CA GLU A 117 -1.49 -15.94 11.63
C GLU A 117 -0.59 -16.79 10.72
N SER A 118 -1.02 -18.00 10.36
CA SER A 118 -0.29 -18.88 9.46
C SER A 118 -0.23 -18.33 8.03
N VAL A 119 -1.38 -17.91 7.49
CA VAL A 119 -1.45 -17.32 6.14
C VAL A 119 -0.67 -16.02 6.07
N ARG A 120 -0.69 -15.22 7.15
CA ARG A 120 0.06 -13.99 7.26
C ARG A 120 1.56 -14.22 7.16
N ARG A 121 2.10 -15.25 7.82
CA ARG A 121 3.51 -15.63 7.70
C ARG A 121 3.88 -16.05 6.29
N ASP A 122 3.10 -16.96 5.69
CA ASP A 122 3.36 -17.43 4.33
C ASP A 122 3.36 -16.26 3.31
N VAL A 123 2.44 -15.30 3.48
CA VAL A 123 2.35 -14.11 2.62
C VAL A 123 3.52 -13.15 2.85
N ILE A 124 3.94 -12.94 4.09
CA ILE A 124 5.10 -12.11 4.44
C ILE A 124 6.39 -12.74 3.90
N ASP A 125 6.58 -14.05 4.10
CA ASP A 125 7.76 -14.77 3.64
C ASP A 125 7.87 -14.71 2.11
N ALA A 126 6.75 -14.96 1.40
CA ALA A 126 6.71 -14.84 -0.05
C ALA A 126 6.98 -13.41 -0.56
N ALA A 127 6.52 -12.37 0.15
CA ALA A 127 6.83 -10.98 -0.17
C ALA A 127 8.31 -10.65 0.09
N SER A 128 8.86 -11.13 1.20
CA SER A 128 10.27 -10.99 1.56
C SER A 128 11.17 -11.62 0.49
N ASP A 129 10.86 -12.84 0.04
CA ASP A 129 11.61 -13.54 -1.01
C ASP A 129 11.59 -12.78 -2.36
N ARG A 130 10.42 -12.22 -2.73
CA ARG A 130 10.31 -11.36 -3.91
C ARG A 130 11.18 -10.13 -3.79
N LEU A 131 11.09 -9.41 -2.67
CA LEU A 131 11.88 -8.21 -2.43
C LEU A 131 13.38 -8.52 -2.42
N ALA A 132 13.81 -9.63 -1.79
CA ALA A 132 15.20 -10.06 -1.77
C ALA A 132 15.71 -10.35 -3.19
N THR A 133 14.91 -11.01 -4.02
CA THR A 133 15.23 -11.27 -5.43
C THR A 133 15.41 -9.96 -6.21
N VAL A 134 14.51 -8.99 -6.01
CA VAL A 134 14.62 -7.68 -6.66
C VAL A 134 15.84 -6.92 -6.16
N ALA A 135 16.07 -6.89 -4.85
CA ALA A 135 17.19 -6.18 -4.23
C ALA A 135 18.55 -6.72 -4.68
N ALA A 136 18.68 -8.04 -4.90
CA ALA A 136 19.89 -8.65 -5.45
C ALA A 136 20.25 -8.14 -6.86
N GLY A 137 19.26 -7.67 -7.62
CA GLY A 137 19.46 -7.05 -8.93
C GLY A 137 19.72 -5.53 -8.88
N VAL A 138 19.64 -4.91 -7.70
CA VAL A 138 19.85 -3.47 -7.53
C VAL A 138 21.29 -3.18 -7.14
N SER A 139 21.96 -2.34 -7.93
CA SER A 139 23.29 -1.81 -7.61
C SER A 139 23.25 -0.30 -7.58
N ILE A 140 23.55 0.29 -6.43
CA ILE A 140 23.64 1.73 -6.21
C ILE A 140 24.88 2.05 -5.35
N ALA A 141 25.28 3.31 -5.29
CA ALA A 141 26.39 3.74 -4.43
C ALA A 141 26.05 3.63 -2.92
N GLY A 142 24.77 3.71 -2.56
CA GLY A 142 24.28 3.63 -1.19
C GLY A 142 23.84 2.23 -0.74
N ALA A 143 23.07 2.18 0.36
CA ALA A 143 22.51 0.95 0.89
C ALA A 143 21.14 0.63 0.26
N VAL A 144 20.86 -0.65 0.05
CA VAL A 144 19.53 -1.16 -0.37
C VAL A 144 18.94 -1.95 0.79
N HIS A 145 17.73 -1.62 1.18
CA HIS A 145 16.96 -2.32 2.20
C HIS A 145 15.62 -2.79 1.65
N THR A 146 15.11 -3.89 2.19
CA THR A 146 13.81 -4.46 1.82
C THR A 146 12.90 -4.48 3.03
N GLU A 147 11.63 -4.14 2.82
CA GLU A 147 10.67 -4.01 3.90
C GLU A 147 9.30 -4.57 3.50
N VAL A 148 8.73 -5.42 4.34
CA VAL A 148 7.34 -5.88 4.16
C VAL A 148 6.47 -5.13 5.14
N LEU A 149 5.59 -4.27 4.62
CA LEU A 149 4.65 -3.50 5.43
C LEU A 149 3.32 -4.26 5.49
N THR A 150 2.57 -4.10 6.58
CA THR A 150 1.24 -4.70 6.71
C THR A 150 0.16 -3.63 6.84
N GLY A 151 -0.94 -3.78 6.10
CA GLY A 151 -2.12 -2.91 6.19
C GLY A 151 -2.54 -2.30 4.84
N PRO A 152 -3.33 -1.21 4.87
CA PRO A 152 -3.75 -0.52 3.63
C PRO A 152 -2.54 0.12 2.93
N PRO A 153 -2.29 -0.14 1.62
CA PRO A 153 -1.04 0.26 0.95
C PRO A 153 -0.66 1.74 1.04
N GLY A 154 -1.60 2.65 0.72
CA GLY A 154 -1.33 4.09 0.75
C GLY A 154 -0.95 4.61 2.15
N PRO A 155 -1.79 4.37 3.17
CA PRO A 155 -1.47 4.71 4.56
C PRO A 155 -0.20 4.04 5.10
N ALA A 156 0.06 2.77 4.76
CA ALA A 156 1.24 2.04 5.21
C ALA A 156 2.52 2.66 4.64
N LEU A 157 2.57 2.89 3.33
CA LEU A 157 3.70 3.53 2.66
C LEU A 157 3.97 4.93 3.21
N ARG A 158 2.95 5.77 3.35
CA ARG A 158 3.08 7.14 3.86
C ARG A 158 3.64 7.16 5.28
N ARG A 159 3.06 6.36 6.18
CA ARG A 159 3.52 6.29 7.58
C ARG A 159 4.94 5.79 7.68
N PHE A 160 5.30 4.77 6.90
CA PHE A 160 6.67 4.27 6.87
C PHE A 160 7.61 5.38 6.40
N ALA A 161 7.28 6.05 5.30
CA ALA A 161 8.09 7.12 4.75
C ALA A 161 8.31 8.28 5.72
N GLU A 162 7.24 8.70 6.42
CA GLU A 162 7.29 9.72 7.47
C GLU A 162 8.11 9.24 8.68
N SER A 163 7.88 8.02 9.17
CA SER A 163 8.56 7.49 10.36
C SER A 163 10.05 7.23 10.17
N GLN A 164 10.44 6.94 8.93
CA GLN A 164 11.80 6.59 8.58
C GLN A 164 12.54 7.77 7.95
N ASP A 165 12.03 9.00 8.01
CA ASP A 165 12.66 10.19 7.44
C ASP A 165 13.11 9.97 5.97
N MET A 166 12.18 9.50 5.13
CA MET A 166 12.39 9.35 3.69
C MET A 166 12.23 10.70 3.00
N ASP A 167 13.10 10.99 2.03
CA ASP A 167 13.06 12.24 1.28
C ASP A 167 12.07 12.18 0.11
N VAL A 168 11.84 10.98 -0.46
CA VAL A 168 10.92 10.76 -1.59
C VAL A 168 10.24 9.40 -1.46
N LEU A 169 8.91 9.37 -1.65
CA LEU A 169 8.13 8.14 -1.84
C LEU A 169 7.80 7.95 -3.32
N VAL A 170 8.17 6.81 -3.87
CA VAL A 170 7.98 6.45 -5.27
C VAL A 170 6.96 5.33 -5.39
N VAL A 171 6.02 5.50 -6.32
CA VAL A 171 5.03 4.48 -6.66
C VAL A 171 4.85 4.41 -8.18
N GLY A 172 4.59 3.20 -8.69
CA GLY A 172 4.17 3.03 -10.08
C GLY A 172 2.76 3.60 -10.31
N ARG A 173 2.53 4.12 -11.51
CA ARG A 173 1.17 4.34 -12.03
C ARG A 173 0.65 3.00 -12.55
N ARG A 174 -0.56 2.59 -12.12
CA ARG A 174 -1.21 1.38 -12.65
C ARG A 174 -1.20 1.40 -14.18
N GLY A 175 -0.84 0.27 -14.79
CA GLY A 175 -0.89 0.06 -16.24
C GLY A 175 -2.32 0.02 -16.79
N LYS A 176 -2.45 0.12 -18.11
CA LYS A 176 -3.72 0.18 -18.88
C LYS A 176 -4.65 -1.04 -18.66
N GLY A 177 -5.37 -1.12 -17.55
CA GLY A 177 -6.61 -1.90 -17.45
C GLY A 177 -7.82 -1.02 -17.73
N ARG A 178 -8.58 -1.28 -18.82
CA ARG A 178 -9.85 -0.65 -19.34
C ARG A 178 -10.09 0.88 -19.22
N SER A 179 -9.21 1.62 -18.57
CA SER A 179 -9.36 3.01 -18.15
C SER A 179 -7.98 3.67 -18.00
N GLY A 180 -7.15 3.56 -19.04
CA GLY A 180 -5.74 4.01 -19.08
C GLY A 180 -5.46 5.51 -18.82
N ARG A 181 -6.40 6.23 -18.21
CA ARG A 181 -6.27 7.60 -17.73
C ARG A 181 -6.35 7.72 -16.20
N MET A 182 -6.86 6.73 -15.46
CA MET A 182 -7.06 6.85 -14.02
C MET A 182 -5.80 6.54 -13.21
N MET A 183 -5.51 7.40 -12.24
CA MET A 183 -4.50 7.15 -11.21
C MET A 183 -4.92 5.93 -10.39
N GLY A 184 -3.99 5.02 -10.08
CA GLY A 184 -4.28 3.88 -9.21
C GLY A 184 -4.72 4.36 -7.82
N SER A 185 -5.55 3.57 -7.11
CA SER A 185 -6.06 3.97 -5.79
C SER A 185 -4.96 4.26 -4.77
N VAL A 186 -3.84 3.52 -4.86
CA VAL A 186 -2.67 3.73 -3.99
C VAL A 186 -1.95 5.02 -4.38
N SER A 187 -1.59 5.20 -5.66
CA SER A 187 -0.91 6.41 -6.13
C SER A 187 -1.75 7.66 -5.90
N ALA A 188 -3.08 7.59 -6.01
CA ALA A 188 -3.99 8.68 -5.69
C ALA A 188 -4.00 9.02 -4.19
N ASP A 189 -4.13 8.04 -3.30
CA ASP A 189 -4.09 8.27 -1.83
C ASP A 189 -2.74 8.85 -1.39
N VAL A 190 -1.65 8.33 -1.95
CA VAL A 190 -0.29 8.79 -1.64
C VAL A 190 -0.07 10.22 -2.11
N VAL A 191 -0.41 10.55 -3.36
CA VAL A 191 -0.26 11.92 -3.89
C VAL A 191 -1.12 12.93 -3.14
N GLU A 192 -2.35 12.57 -2.77
CA GLU A 192 -3.28 13.48 -2.10
C GLU A 192 -2.84 13.81 -0.66
N ARG A 193 -2.18 12.86 0.02
CA ARG A 193 -2.06 12.93 1.49
C ARG A 193 -0.65 12.75 2.04
N SER A 194 0.35 12.46 1.22
CA SER A 194 1.74 12.33 1.66
C SER A 194 2.26 13.66 2.20
N GLN A 195 3.01 13.61 3.32
CA GLN A 195 3.74 14.77 3.85
C GLN A 195 5.12 14.94 3.21
N ILE A 196 5.58 13.94 2.46
CA ILE A 196 6.85 13.98 1.74
C ILE A 196 6.63 14.00 0.22
N PRO A 197 7.61 14.49 -0.57
CA PRO A 197 7.57 14.42 -2.03
C PRO A 197 7.19 13.03 -2.56
N VAL A 198 6.27 12.99 -3.52
CA VAL A 198 5.81 11.76 -4.16
C VAL A 198 6.20 11.78 -5.63
N LEU A 199 6.89 10.73 -6.08
CA LEU A 199 7.17 10.49 -7.49
C LEU A 199 6.26 9.37 -8.00
N VAL A 200 5.39 9.72 -8.95
CA VAL A 200 4.56 8.74 -9.64
C VAL A 200 5.17 8.45 -11.00
N ILE A 201 5.58 7.20 -11.22
CA ILE A 201 6.26 6.80 -12.44
C ILE A 201 5.26 6.17 -13.41
N GLU A 202 5.10 6.80 -14.57
CA GLU A 202 4.29 6.26 -15.66
C GLU A 202 5.12 5.26 -16.47
N PRO A 203 4.58 4.09 -16.86
CA PRO A 203 5.25 3.23 -17.80
C PRO A 203 5.59 4.01 -19.08
N PRO A 204 6.76 3.78 -19.70
CA PRO A 204 7.13 4.42 -20.94
C PRO A 204 5.95 4.31 -21.93
N ALA A 205 5.51 5.45 -22.46
CA ALA A 205 4.56 5.40 -23.56
C ALA A 205 5.22 4.56 -24.66
N ASP A 206 4.50 3.54 -25.14
CA ASP A 206 4.76 2.95 -26.45
C ASP A 206 4.48 4.07 -27.45
N ARG A 207 5.47 4.94 -27.62
CA ARG A 207 5.39 6.15 -28.44
C ARG A 207 5.73 5.64 -29.84
N PRO A 208 4.75 5.47 -30.75
CA PRO A 208 5.11 5.23 -32.14
C PRO A 208 6.02 6.39 -32.56
N ASP A 209 7.11 6.00 -33.18
CA ASP A 209 8.26 6.83 -33.48
C ASP A 209 7.81 8.18 -34.06
N ARG A 210 8.00 9.28 -33.32
CA ARG A 210 7.69 10.64 -33.80
C ARG A 210 8.65 11.11 -34.91
N ALA A 211 9.51 10.22 -35.40
CA ALA A 211 10.44 10.46 -36.50
C ALA A 211 9.76 10.51 -37.88
N ALA A 212 8.51 10.03 -38.03
CA ALA A 212 7.84 9.95 -39.34
C ALA A 212 7.04 11.20 -39.76
N ASP A 213 6.95 12.25 -38.94
CA ASP A 213 6.11 13.43 -39.20
C ASP A 213 6.93 14.72 -39.43
N ARG A 214 8.19 14.56 -39.88
CA ARG A 214 9.10 15.66 -40.23
C ARG A 214 9.80 15.45 -41.59
N THR A 215 9.02 15.07 -42.60
CA THR A 215 9.38 15.17 -44.02
C THR A 215 8.21 15.75 -44.78
#